data_AF-A0A6G3MJD1-F1
#
_entry.id   AF-A0A6G3MJD1-F1
#
_cell.length_a   1.000
_cell.length_b   1.000
_cell.length_c   1.000
_cell.angle_alpha   90.00
_cell.angle_beta   90.00
_cell.angle_gamma   90.00
#
_symmetry.space_group_name_H-M   'P 1'
#
loop_
_entity.id
_entity.type
_entity.pdbx_description
1 polymer ?
#
loop_
_entity_poly.entity_id
_entity_poly.type
_entity_poly.pdbx_seq_one_letter_code
_entity_poly.pdbx_strand_id
1 'polypeptide(L)'
;TKEDVNDPRNIFKDDIIGHYLYKIALLYCYFFPKHLPWINKQYFNHLHLKPKIRINQIDKILTFDVFFHQYVIEYAFSMYLMLNIIFRDRLGFVMMELERIIEQNEIYAHFPIEVRFVKSDNLLLSPSHDCDTVHINLVSFKFLLIFNLGHLDIPARKKRCG
;
A
#
# COMPACT_ATOMS: atom_id res chain seq x y z
N THR A 1 34.47 2.25 -5.94
CA THR A 1 34.61 1.46 -7.18
C THR A 1 33.98 0.11 -6.96
N LYS A 2 33.20 -0.37 -7.94
CA LYS A 2 32.33 -1.58 -7.93
C LYS A 2 31.00 -1.31 -7.22
N GLU A 3 29.83 -1.35 -7.83
CA GLU A 3 29.38 -2.02 -9.06
C GLU A 3 28.37 -1.12 -9.78
N ASP A 4 28.60 -0.85 -11.07
CA ASP A 4 27.50 -0.61 -12.01
C ASP A 4 27.22 -1.98 -12.61
N VAL A 5 26.18 -2.66 -12.14
CA VAL A 5 25.75 -3.94 -12.67
C VAL A 5 24.25 -3.84 -12.76
N ASN A 6 23.75 -3.79 -14.00
CA ASN A 6 22.41 -4.23 -14.37
C ASN A 6 21.92 -5.25 -13.34
N ASP A 7 21.05 -4.88 -12.39
CA ASP A 7 20.28 -5.87 -11.65
C ASP A 7 19.46 -6.55 -12.74
N PRO A 8 19.86 -7.75 -13.22
CA PRO A 8 19.10 -8.40 -14.25
C PRO A 8 17.84 -8.80 -13.52
N ARG A 9 16.78 -7.98 -13.64
CA ARG A 9 15.44 -8.28 -13.14
C ARG A 9 15.27 -9.77 -13.32
N ASN A 10 15.19 -10.51 -12.23
CA ASN A 10 15.11 -11.94 -12.35
C ASN A 10 13.67 -12.21 -12.74
N ILE A 11 13.38 -12.16 -14.04
CA ILE A 11 12.05 -12.20 -14.66
C ILE A 11 11.21 -13.30 -14.01
N PHE A 12 11.82 -14.44 -13.71
CA PHE A 12 11.16 -15.53 -13.02
C PHE A 12 10.72 -15.17 -11.59
N LYS A 13 11.60 -14.58 -10.80
CA LYS A 13 11.31 -14.23 -9.41
C LYS A 13 10.42 -12.99 -9.30
N ASP A 14 10.71 -11.95 -10.06
CA ASP A 14 10.01 -10.67 -9.94
C ASP A 14 8.67 -10.70 -10.70
N ASP A 15 8.60 -11.30 -11.89
CA ASP A 15 7.37 -11.31 -12.69
C ASP A 15 6.49 -12.54 -12.39
N ILE A 16 7.04 -13.77 -12.40
CA ILE A 16 6.21 -14.97 -12.17
C ILE A 16 5.80 -15.11 -10.70
N ILE A 17 6.77 -15.04 -9.77
CA ILE A 17 6.48 -15.17 -8.34
C ILE A 17 5.91 -13.87 -7.77
N GLY A 18 6.56 -12.73 -8.03
CA GLY A 18 6.18 -11.43 -7.48
C GLY A 18 4.82 -10.95 -7.99
N HIS A 19 4.52 -11.15 -9.28
CA HIS A 19 3.29 -10.63 -9.86
C HIS A 19 2.21 -11.68 -10.05
N TYR A 20 2.43 -12.72 -10.87
CA TYR A 20 1.36 -13.66 -11.23
C TYR A 20 0.92 -14.54 -10.05
N LEU A 21 1.86 -15.15 -9.33
CA LEU A 21 1.54 -16.02 -8.19
C LEU A 21 0.84 -15.24 -7.08
N TYR A 22 1.33 -14.04 -6.77
CA TYR A 22 0.71 -13.20 -5.74
C TYR A 22 -0.69 -12.73 -6.15
N LYS A 23 -0.93 -12.41 -7.43
CA LYS A 23 -2.27 -12.09 -7.94
C LYS A 23 -3.25 -13.26 -7.77
N ILE A 24 -2.82 -14.49 -8.04
CA ILE A 24 -3.62 -15.70 -7.82
C ILE A 24 -3.89 -15.89 -6.32
N ALA A 25 -2.89 -15.65 -5.47
CA ALA A 25 -3.03 -15.74 -4.02
C ALA A 25 -4.03 -14.69 -3.47
N LEU A 26 -4.00 -13.46 -3.97
CA LEU A 26 -4.98 -12.43 -3.66
C LEU A 26 -6.40 -12.83 -4.11
N LEU A 27 -6.53 -13.46 -5.29
CA LEU A 27 -7.79 -14.03 -5.76
C LEU A 27 -8.30 -15.16 -4.87
N TYR A 28 -7.43 -16.01 -4.35
CA TYR A 28 -7.80 -17.00 -3.37
C TYR A 28 -8.28 -16.35 -2.05
N CYS A 29 -7.60 -15.30 -1.59
CA CYS A 29 -7.98 -14.55 -0.40
C CYS A 29 -9.30 -13.81 -0.52
N TYR A 30 -9.79 -13.54 -1.73
CA TYR A 30 -11.16 -13.05 -1.94
C TYR A 30 -12.20 -14.01 -1.31
N PHE A 31 -12.04 -15.32 -1.53
CA PHE A 31 -12.93 -16.34 -0.99
C PHE A 31 -12.63 -16.64 0.48
N PHE A 32 -11.36 -16.55 0.88
CA PHE A 32 -10.90 -16.88 2.22
C PHE A 32 -10.02 -15.75 2.82
N PRO A 33 -10.63 -14.64 3.25
CA PRO A 33 -9.90 -13.43 3.66
C PRO A 33 -9.01 -13.64 4.89
N LYS A 34 -9.34 -14.62 5.75
CA LYS A 34 -8.54 -14.98 6.93
C LYS A 34 -7.12 -15.43 6.60
N HIS A 35 -6.86 -15.92 5.38
CA HIS A 35 -5.51 -16.33 4.96
C HIS A 35 -4.65 -15.16 4.51
N LEU A 36 -5.22 -13.98 4.25
CA LEU A 36 -4.52 -12.84 3.69
C LEU A 36 -3.34 -12.35 4.53
N PRO A 37 -3.44 -12.22 5.87
CA PRO A 37 -2.29 -11.83 6.70
C PRO A 37 -1.11 -12.80 6.58
N TRP A 38 -1.40 -14.11 6.49
CA TRP A 38 -0.38 -15.13 6.34
C TRP A 38 0.29 -15.04 4.97
N ILE A 39 -0.49 -14.91 3.89
CA ILE A 39 0.05 -14.76 2.52
C ILE A 39 0.92 -13.52 2.41
N ASN A 40 0.46 -12.38 2.93
CA ASN A 40 1.21 -11.12 2.91
C ASN A 40 2.54 -11.23 3.67
N LYS A 41 2.55 -11.89 4.82
CA LYS A 41 3.78 -12.14 5.59
C LYS A 41 4.77 -13.02 4.81
N GLN A 42 4.31 -14.09 4.17
CA GLN A 42 5.18 -14.93 3.35
C GLN A 42 5.72 -14.19 2.12
N TYR A 43 4.85 -13.45 1.43
CA TYR A 43 5.22 -12.63 0.28
C TYR A 43 6.32 -11.63 0.64
N PHE A 44 6.14 -10.89 1.74
CA PHE A 44 7.13 -9.93 2.23
C PHE A 44 8.46 -10.62 2.58
N ASN A 45 8.42 -11.71 3.35
CA ASN A 45 9.63 -12.42 3.78
C ASN A 45 10.45 -12.99 2.62
N HIS A 46 9.80 -13.45 1.54
CA HIS A 46 10.51 -14.06 0.41
C HIS A 46 11.05 -13.03 -0.60
N LEU A 47 10.36 -11.91 -0.80
CA LEU A 47 10.68 -10.95 -1.87
C LEU A 47 11.34 -9.66 -1.37
N HIS A 48 11.02 -9.22 -0.15
CA HIS A 48 11.34 -7.88 0.35
C HIS A 48 12.24 -7.86 1.59
N LEU A 49 12.58 -9.01 2.18
CA LEU A 49 13.39 -9.08 3.39
C LEU A 49 14.85 -8.64 3.20
N LYS A 50 15.39 -8.76 1.98
CA LYS A 50 16.75 -8.32 1.68
C LYS A 50 16.74 -6.86 1.24
N PRO A 51 17.59 -5.98 1.81
CA PRO A 51 17.72 -4.61 1.32
C PRO A 51 18.18 -4.63 -0.14
N LYS A 52 17.55 -3.81 -0.97
CA LYS A 52 17.91 -3.63 -2.39
C LYS A 52 18.35 -2.19 -2.58
N ILE A 53 19.51 -1.98 -3.20
CA ILE A 53 20.00 -0.67 -3.61
C ILE A 53 19.86 -0.61 -5.13
N ARG A 54 19.24 0.45 -5.65
CA ARG A 54 19.09 0.70 -7.08
C ARG A 54 19.63 2.08 -7.40
N ILE A 55 20.48 2.16 -8.41
CA ILE A 55 21.05 3.42 -8.92
C ILE A 55 20.64 3.53 -10.38
N ASN A 56 19.90 4.58 -10.73
CA ASN A 56 19.39 4.84 -12.07
C ASN A 56 18.97 6.33 -12.17
N GLN A 57 18.45 6.73 -13.34
CA GLN A 57 17.82 8.03 -13.52
C GLN A 57 16.57 8.18 -12.63
N ILE A 58 16.29 9.42 -12.22
CA ILE A 58 15.24 9.74 -11.24
C ILE A 58 13.87 9.21 -11.67
N ASP A 59 13.52 9.39 -12.95
CA ASP A 59 12.26 8.90 -13.53
C ASP A 59 12.09 7.38 -13.40
N LYS A 60 13.18 6.62 -13.58
CA LYS A 60 13.20 5.16 -13.47
C LYS A 60 13.24 4.64 -12.03
N ILE A 61 13.66 5.47 -11.08
CA ILE A 61 13.66 5.13 -9.66
C ILE A 61 12.30 5.46 -9.03
N LEU A 62 11.75 6.64 -9.36
CA LEU A 62 10.52 7.14 -8.76
C LEU A 62 9.26 6.55 -9.42
N THR A 63 9.36 6.10 -10.67
CA THR A 63 8.26 5.42 -11.37
C THR A 63 8.47 3.92 -11.29
N PHE A 64 7.44 3.20 -10.85
CA PHE A 64 7.44 1.74 -10.84
C PHE A 64 6.17 1.20 -11.50
N ASP A 65 6.33 0.09 -12.22
CA ASP A 65 5.21 -0.59 -12.85
C ASP A 65 4.35 -1.26 -11.77
N VAL A 66 3.10 -0.79 -11.65
CA VAL A 66 2.11 -1.42 -10.79
C VAL A 66 1.36 -2.47 -11.60
N PHE A 67 1.69 -3.73 -11.36
CA PHE A 67 1.16 -4.82 -12.17
C PHE A 67 -0.27 -5.27 -11.83
N PHE A 68 -0.91 -4.62 -10.85
CA PHE A 68 -2.25 -4.94 -10.38
C PHE A 68 -3.12 -3.68 -10.36
N HIS A 69 -4.37 -3.82 -10.77
CA HIS A 69 -5.32 -2.74 -10.57
C HIS A 69 -5.60 -2.60 -9.07
N GLN A 70 -5.54 -1.37 -8.59
CA GLN A 70 -5.73 -1.04 -7.19
C GLN A 70 -6.85 -0.03 -7.03
N TYR A 71 -7.59 -0.14 -5.94
CA TYR A 71 -8.29 1.01 -5.37
C TYR A 71 -7.34 1.68 -4.40
N VAL A 72 -7.15 2.99 -4.57
CA VAL A 72 -6.34 3.80 -3.67
C VAL A 72 -7.23 4.89 -3.10
N ILE A 73 -7.26 4.97 -1.77
CA ILE A 73 -7.82 6.11 -1.05
C ILE A 73 -6.66 6.81 -0.39
N GLU A 74 -6.49 8.10 -0.68
CA GLU A 74 -5.42 8.94 -0.15
C GLU A 74 -6.00 10.01 0.77
N TYR A 75 -5.41 10.15 1.95
CA TYR A 75 -5.69 11.22 2.90
C TYR A 75 -4.43 12.06 3.07
N ALA A 76 -4.57 13.38 3.01
CA ALA A 76 -3.50 14.32 3.29
C ALA A 76 -3.83 15.10 4.57
N PHE A 77 -2.90 15.08 5.53
CA PHE A 77 -3.02 15.80 6.78
C PHE A 77 -1.92 16.85 6.89
N SER A 78 -2.31 18.09 7.18
CA SER A 78 -1.34 19.13 7.54
C SER A 78 -0.68 18.76 8.86
N MET A 79 0.65 18.76 8.88
CA MET A 79 1.43 18.46 10.08
C MET A 79 1.18 19.50 11.18
N TYR A 80 0.82 20.74 10.81
CA TYR A 80 0.42 21.77 11.78
C TYR A 80 -0.88 21.40 12.52
N LEU A 81 -1.89 20.89 11.81
CA LEU A 81 -3.14 20.43 12.44
C LEU A 81 -2.86 19.24 13.39
N MET A 82 -1.95 18.35 12.99
CA MET A 82 -1.51 17.22 13.82
C MET A 82 -0.70 17.67 15.06
N LEU A 83 -0.11 18.86 15.04
CA LEU A 83 0.60 19.44 16.19
C LEU A 83 -0.35 20.03 17.24
N ASN A 84 -1.50 20.56 16.84
CA ASN A 84 -2.44 21.27 17.74
C ASN A 84 -3.38 20.38 18.55
N ILE A 85 -3.60 19.12 18.15
CA ILE A 85 -4.58 18.21 18.79
C ILE A 85 -4.03 17.46 20.06
N ILE A 86 -3.04 17.88 20.88
CA ILE A 86 -2.36 17.12 22.01
C ILE A 86 -1.02 16.40 21.70
N PHE A 87 0.12 17.11 21.86
CA PHE A 87 1.48 16.64 22.25
C PHE A 87 2.24 15.52 21.48
N ARG A 88 3.52 15.81 21.21
CA ARG A 88 4.66 15.02 20.66
C ARG A 88 4.48 13.47 20.61
N ASP A 89 4.72 12.87 19.44
CA ASP A 89 4.70 11.42 19.09
C ASP A 89 3.43 10.85 18.43
N ARG A 90 2.88 11.55 17.42
CA ARG A 90 1.45 11.39 17.06
C ARG A 90 1.09 10.70 15.77
N LEU A 91 2.02 10.60 14.82
CA LEU A 91 1.81 9.63 13.75
C LEU A 91 1.72 8.23 14.35
N GLY A 92 2.55 7.91 15.35
CA GLY A 92 2.47 6.64 16.08
C GLY A 92 1.07 6.40 16.66
N PHE A 93 0.48 7.39 17.33
CA PHE A 93 -0.88 7.27 17.85
C PHE A 93 -1.94 7.08 16.75
N VAL A 94 -1.88 7.84 15.66
CA VAL A 94 -2.81 7.68 14.52
C VAL A 94 -2.66 6.30 13.89
N MET A 95 -1.42 5.80 13.75
CA MET A 95 -1.15 4.46 13.23
C MET A 95 -1.61 3.36 14.18
N MET A 96 -1.40 3.52 15.50
CA MET A 96 -1.90 2.57 16.51
C MET A 96 -3.43 2.53 16.55
N GLU A 97 -4.09 3.68 16.45
CA GLU A 97 -5.54 3.77 16.41
C GLU A 97 -6.09 3.13 15.12
N LEU A 98 -5.42 3.36 13.99
CA LEU A 98 -5.74 2.73 12.73
C LEU A 98 -5.57 1.21 12.80
N GLU A 99 -4.47 0.73 13.37
CA GLU A 99 -4.22 -0.70 13.63
C GLU A 99 -5.32 -1.29 14.52
N ARG A 100 -5.67 -0.63 15.62
CA ARG A 100 -6.75 -1.04 16.53
C ARG A 100 -8.09 -1.14 15.79
N ILE A 101 -8.43 -0.16 14.95
CA ILE A 101 -9.67 -0.16 14.15
C ILE A 101 -9.65 -1.33 13.15
N ILE A 102 -8.51 -1.60 12.50
CA ILE A 102 -8.35 -2.71 11.56
C ILE A 102 -8.56 -4.05 12.25
N GLU A 103 -7.94 -4.25 13.41
CA GLU A 103 -8.06 -5.48 14.21
C GLU A 103 -9.48 -5.69 14.73
N GLN A 104 -10.11 -4.65 15.30
CA GLN A 104 -11.45 -4.74 15.86
C GLN A 104 -12.52 -5.03 14.81
N ASN A 105 -12.38 -4.47 13.61
CA ASN A 105 -13.33 -4.67 12.52
C ASN A 105 -12.98 -5.87 11.63
N GLU A 106 -11.94 -6.64 11.98
CA GLU A 106 -11.43 -7.77 11.19
C GLU A 106 -11.21 -7.39 9.71
N ILE A 107 -10.64 -6.20 9.49
CA ILE A 107 -10.32 -5.71 8.16
C ILE A 107 -9.02 -6.37 7.69
N TYR A 108 -9.08 -7.03 6.54
CA TYR A 108 -7.91 -7.66 5.94
C TYR A 108 -7.39 -6.79 4.80
N ALA A 109 -6.35 -6.00 5.07
CA ALA A 109 -5.72 -5.16 4.06
C ALA A 109 -4.92 -6.01 3.05
N HIS A 110 -5.18 -5.82 1.77
CA HIS A 110 -4.45 -6.50 0.69
C HIS A 110 -3.01 -6.04 0.61
N PHE A 111 -2.79 -4.76 0.82
CA PHE A 111 -1.49 -4.11 0.72
C PHE A 111 -1.16 -3.35 2.01
N PRO A 112 0.12 -3.08 2.28
CA PRO A 112 0.50 -2.22 3.40
C PRO A 112 -0.11 -0.83 3.25
N ILE A 113 -0.35 -0.18 4.39
CA ILE A 113 -0.71 1.24 4.44
C ILE A 113 0.54 2.04 4.13
N GLU A 114 0.47 2.88 3.10
CA GLU A 114 1.62 3.69 2.70
C GLU A 114 1.56 5.03 3.43
N VAL A 115 2.65 5.40 4.09
CA VAL A 115 2.77 6.69 4.75
C VAL A 115 3.91 7.45 4.11
N ARG A 116 3.63 8.66 3.62
CA ARG A 116 4.61 9.53 2.96
C ARG A 116 4.64 10.89 3.65
N PHE A 117 5.83 11.39 3.91
CA PHE A 117 6.04 12.73 4.43
C PHE A 117 6.46 13.63 3.29
N VAL A 118 5.76 14.75 3.13
CA VAL A 118 6.01 15.72 2.07
C VAL A 118 6.30 17.08 2.69
N LYS A 119 7.39 17.70 2.25
CA LYS A 119 7.76 19.05 2.65
C LYS A 119 6.83 20.08 2.01
N SER A 120 6.61 21.18 2.71
CA SER A 120 5.89 22.34 2.18
C SER A 120 6.41 22.76 0.81
N ASP A 121 5.50 23.08 -0.09
CA ASP A 121 5.79 23.65 -1.41
C ASP A 121 5.02 24.95 -1.63
N ASN A 122 5.27 25.59 -2.77
CA ASN A 122 4.62 26.83 -3.21
C ASN A 122 3.63 26.59 -4.37
N LEU A 123 3.20 25.35 -4.59
CA LEU A 123 2.28 25.01 -5.66
C LEU A 123 0.85 25.09 -5.13
N LEU A 124 0.07 26.06 -5.60
CA LEU A 124 -1.27 26.34 -5.06
C LEU A 124 -2.25 25.14 -5.08
N LEU A 125 -2.11 24.25 -6.07
CA LEU A 125 -2.94 23.05 -6.19
C LEU A 125 -2.43 21.87 -5.35
N SER A 126 -1.24 21.99 -4.76
CA SER A 126 -0.65 20.95 -3.94
C SER A 126 -1.38 20.89 -2.59
N PRO A 127 -1.72 19.68 -2.10
CA PRO A 127 -2.13 19.49 -0.72
C PRO A 127 -1.09 20.00 0.30
N SER A 128 0.16 20.16 -0.13
CA SER A 128 1.31 20.60 0.68
C SER A 128 1.66 22.08 0.50
N HIS A 129 0.75 22.88 -0.05
CA HIS A 129 0.95 24.31 -0.21
C HIS A 129 1.14 24.98 1.15
N ASP A 130 2.29 25.63 1.34
CA ASP A 130 2.68 26.37 2.56
C ASP A 130 2.59 25.57 3.88
N CYS A 131 2.51 24.24 3.84
CA CYS A 131 2.61 23.41 5.04
C CYS A 131 3.25 22.04 4.78
N ASP A 132 4.03 21.56 5.74
CA ASP A 132 4.49 20.16 5.75
C ASP A 132 3.27 19.25 5.95
N THR A 133 3.19 18.17 5.16
CA THR A 133 2.04 17.27 5.13
C THR A 133 2.45 15.81 5.28
N VAL A 134 1.49 15.02 5.77
CA VAL A 134 1.58 13.55 5.81
C VAL A 134 0.48 12.99 4.94
N HIS A 135 0.86 12.14 3.99
CA HIS A 135 -0.05 11.41 3.12
C HIS A 135 -0.17 9.98 3.63
N ILE A 136 -1.40 9.51 3.81
CA ILE A 136 -1.72 8.14 4.22
C ILE A 136 -2.55 7.51 3.11
N ASN A 137 -2.02 6.48 2.46
CA ASN A 137 -2.69 5.76 1.38
C ASN A 137 -3.17 4.40 1.88
N LEU A 138 -4.46 4.14 1.68
CA LEU A 138 -5.06 2.83 1.81
C LEU A 138 -5.17 2.20 0.43
N VAL A 139 -4.37 1.17 0.20
CA VAL A 139 -4.31 0.48 -1.09
C VAL A 139 -5.02 -0.87 -0.97
N SER A 140 -5.93 -1.15 -1.90
CA SER A 140 -6.68 -2.40 -1.94
C SER A 140 -6.67 -3.00 -3.34
N PHE A 141 -6.67 -4.33 -3.41
CA PHE A 141 -6.68 -5.02 -4.69
C PHE A 141 -8.04 -4.86 -5.37
N LYS A 142 -8.03 -4.36 -6.61
CA LYS A 142 -9.22 -4.26 -7.44
C LYS A 142 -9.39 -5.57 -8.20
N PHE A 143 -10.39 -6.34 -7.78
CA PHE A 143 -10.84 -7.51 -8.53
C PHE A 143 -11.47 -7.06 -9.85
N LEU A 144 -10.71 -7.17 -10.94
CA LEU A 144 -11.26 -7.09 -12.29
C LEU A 144 -11.64 -8.51 -12.71
N LEU A 145 -12.88 -8.91 -12.45
CA LEU A 145 -13.42 -10.12 -13.07
C LEU A 145 -13.46 -9.88 -14.58
N ILE A 146 -12.74 -10.71 -15.34
CA ILE A 146 -12.77 -10.74 -16.82
C ILE A 146 -14.18 -11.10 -17.34
N PHE A 147 -15.10 -11.50 -16.45
CA PHE A 147 -16.52 -11.52 -16.75
C PHE A 147 -17.10 -10.13 -16.56
N ASN A 148 -17.45 -9.50 -17.68
CA ASN A 148 -18.32 -8.33 -17.78
C ASN A 148 -19.73 -8.69 -17.26
N LEU A 149 -19.83 -9.06 -15.99
CA LEU A 149 -21.07 -9.08 -15.22
C LEU A 149 -21.16 -7.69 -14.62
N GLY A 150 -21.90 -6.84 -15.33
CA GLY A 150 -22.11 -5.45 -14.95
C GLY A 150 -22.45 -5.31 -13.47
N HIS A 151 -21.93 -4.26 -12.86
CA HIS A 151 -22.54 -3.65 -11.68
C HIS A 151 -22.77 -4.58 -10.48
N LEU A 152 -21.85 -5.51 -10.22
CA LEU A 152 -21.77 -6.11 -8.90
C LEU A 152 -20.78 -5.29 -8.07
N ASP A 153 -21.28 -4.17 -7.52
CA ASP A 153 -20.79 -3.66 -6.24
C ASP A 153 -21.12 -4.73 -5.21
N ILE A 154 -20.25 -5.75 -5.11
CA ILE A 154 -20.38 -6.80 -4.11
C ILE A 154 -19.99 -6.14 -2.79
N PRO A 155 -20.94 -5.90 -1.86
CA PRO A 155 -20.63 -5.23 -0.63
C PRO A 155 -19.58 -6.05 0.12
N ALA A 156 -18.54 -5.38 0.61
CA ALA A 156 -17.65 -5.93 1.62
C ALA A 156 -18.52 -6.65 2.65
N ARG A 157 -18.28 -7.95 2.84
CA ARG A 157 -19.11 -8.84 3.65
C ARG A 157 -19.19 -8.28 5.07
N LYS A 158 -20.22 -7.46 5.35
CA LYS A 158 -20.55 -7.01 6.70
C LYS A 158 -20.79 -8.28 7.52
N LYS A 159 -19.87 -8.60 8.43
CA LYS A 159 -20.21 -9.47 9.54
C LYS A 159 -21.37 -8.79 10.26
N ARG A 160 -22.54 -9.43 10.25
CA ARG A 160 -23.62 -9.07 11.15
C ARG A 160 -23.07 -9.33 12.55
N CYS A 161 -22.81 -8.27 13.30
CA CYS A 161 -22.70 -8.39 14.74
C CYS A 161 -24.07 -8.86 15.24
N GLY A 162 -24.11 -10.07 15.79
CA GLY A 162 -25.17 -10.52 16.69
C GLY A 162 -24.82 -10.13 18.12
#